data_AF-A0A2A2Q5E2-F1
#
_entry.id   AF-A0A2A2Q5E2-F1
#
_cell.length_a   1.000
_cell.length_b   1.000
_cell.length_c   1.000
_cell.angle_alpha   90.00
_cell.angle_beta   90.00
_cell.angle_gamma   90.00
#
_symmetry.space_group_name_H-M   'P 1'
#
loop_
_entity.id
_entity.type
_entity.pdbx_description
1 polymer ?
#
loop_
_entity_poly.entity_id
_entity_poly.type
_entity_poly.pdbx_seq_one_letter_code
_entity_poly.pdbx_strand_id
1 'polypeptide(L)' 'MRTITLKLPDHLADRLDQSAAAAKTTRSALVRAALEKSLGDDKTENGSCFDLAGDLMGSIKGLPADLATNPIHMEGFGR' A
#
# COMPACT_ATOMS: atom_id res chain seq x y z
N MET A 1 15.15 13.69 11.20
CA MET A 1 14.64 14.31 9.95
C MET A 1 15.82 14.92 9.21
N ARG A 2 15.82 14.85 7.87
CA ARG A 2 16.83 15.48 7.02
C ARG A 2 16.17 16.66 6.28
N THR A 3 16.82 17.81 6.25
CA THR A 3 16.31 19.01 5.57
C THR A 3 16.69 18.96 4.09
N ILE A 4 15.74 19.28 3.22
CA ILE A 4 15.96 19.46 1.79
C ILE A 4 15.58 20.89 1.41
N THR A 5 16.29 21.45 0.43
CA THR A 5 15.92 22.73 -0.20
C THR A 5 15.31 22.43 -1.55
N LEU A 6 14.09 22.90 -1.78
CA LEU A 6 13.34 22.69 -3.02
C LEU A 6 13.08 24.04 -3.68
N LYS A 7 13.43 24.17 -4.97
CA LYS A 7 13.02 25.32 -5.76
C LYS A 7 11.58 25.10 -6.23
N LEU A 8 10.71 26.07 -5.98
CA LEU A 8 9.30 26.03 -6.33
C LEU A 8 8.96 27.26 -7.18
N PRO A 9 8.18 27.11 -8.26
CA PRO A 9 7.54 28.25 -8.90
C PRO A 9 6.61 28.99 -7.91
N ASP A 10 6.51 30.30 -8.02
CA ASP A 10 5.75 31.15 -7.07
C ASP A 10 4.30 30.67 -6.91
N HIS A 11 3.62 30.37 -8.02
CA HIS A 11 2.24 29.88 -7.99
C HIS A 11 2.06 28.58 -7.19
N LEU A 12 3.08 27.73 -7.13
CA LEU A 12 3.03 26.48 -6.39
C LEU A 12 3.34 26.68 -4.91
N ALA A 13 4.21 27.65 -4.58
CA ALA A 13 4.42 28.08 -3.21
C ALA A 13 3.14 28.68 -2.60
N ASP A 14 2.44 29.54 -3.36
CA ASP A 14 1.18 30.13 -2.91
C ASP A 14 0.10 29.07 -2.64
N ARG A 15 -0.05 28.09 -3.55
CA ARG A 15 -0.97 26.96 -3.34
C ARG A 15 -0.59 26.12 -2.13
N LEU A 16 0.71 25.92 -1.89
CA LEU A 16 1.19 25.16 -0.73
C LEU A 16 0.82 25.88 0.57
N ASP A 17 1.01 27.20 0.64
CA ASP A 17 0.67 28.00 1.81
C ASP A 17 -0.85 28.00 2.08
N GLN A 18 -1.67 28.15 1.04
CA GLN A 18 -3.13 28.05 1.16
C GLN A 18 -3.58 26.67 1.65
N SER A 19 -2.98 25.60 1.11
CA SER A 19 -3.31 24.22 1.48
C SER A 19 -2.92 23.93 2.93
N ALA A 20 -1.75 24.42 3.37
CA ALA A 20 -1.28 24.27 4.74
C ALA A 20 -2.19 25.01 5.73
N ALA A 21 -2.60 26.24 5.39
CA ALA A 21 -3.53 27.02 6.19
C ALA A 21 -4.91 26.34 6.32
N ALA A 22 -5.47 25.85 5.21
CA ALA A 22 -6.74 25.14 5.21
C ALA A 22 -6.70 23.86 6.05
N ALA A 23 -5.59 23.12 5.97
CA ALA A 23 -5.36 21.90 6.76
C ALA A 23 -4.87 22.17 8.20
N LYS A 24 -4.72 23.44 8.61
CA LYS A 24 -4.19 23.86 9.92
C LYS A 24 -2.86 23.18 10.28
N THR A 25 -1.99 23.02 9.29
CA THR A 25 -0.69 22.35 9.42
C THR A 25 0.43 23.24 8.89
N THR A 26 1.68 22.80 9.04
CA THR A 26 2.84 23.52 8.52
C THR A 26 3.17 23.08 7.09
N ARG A 27 3.81 23.96 6.32
CA ARG A 27 4.35 23.62 4.98
C ARG A 27 5.18 22.34 5.00
N SER A 28 6.09 22.21 5.97
CA SER A 28 6.97 21.05 6.07
C SER A 28 6.21 19.76 6.42
N ALA A 29 5.16 19.83 7.23
CA ALA A 29 4.30 18.69 7.51
C ALA A 29 3.48 18.27 6.29
N LEU A 30 2.93 19.23 5.55
CA LEU A 30 2.16 18.95 4.34
C LEU A 30 3.03 18.38 3.21
N VAL A 31 4.23 18.96 2.99
CA VAL A 31 5.20 18.44 2.01
C VAL A 31 5.66 17.04 2.41
N ARG A 32 5.94 16.80 3.69
CA ARG A 32 6.32 15.46 4.15
C ARG A 32 5.20 14.45 3.94
N ALA A 33 3.97 14.76 4.30
CA ALA A 33 2.82 13.88 4.08
C ALA A 33 2.60 13.59 2.58
N ALA A 34 2.80 14.58 1.71
CA ALA A 34 2.74 14.39 0.27
C ALA A 34 3.88 13.49 -0.25
N LEU A 35 5.10 13.63 0.29
CA LEU A 35 6.22 12.76 -0.02
C LEU A 35 5.99 11.34 0.50
N GLU A 36 5.50 11.17 1.73
CA GLU A 36 5.14 9.87 2.30
C GLU A 36 4.03 9.17 1.50
N LYS A 37 3.05 9.92 0.97
CA LYS A 37 1.99 9.37 0.12
C LYS A 37 2.43 9.05 -1.31
N SER A 38 3.42 9.78 -1.83
CA SER A 38 3.91 9.58 -3.21
C SER A 38 5.06 8.60 -3.30
N LEU A 39 5.84 8.47 -2.22
CA LEU A 39 7.00 7.59 -2.09
C LEU A 39 6.74 6.39 -1.16
N GLY A 40 5.63 6.38 -0.43
CA GLY A 40 5.09 5.21 0.29
C GLY A 40 3.70 4.89 -0.27
N ASP A 41 3.29 3.64 -0.47
CA ASP A 41 3.92 2.35 -0.19
C ASP A 41 4.70 1.79 -1.39
N ASP A 42 6.03 1.80 -1.30
CA ASP A 42 6.88 0.76 -1.92
C ASP A 42 7.15 -0.38 -0.92
N LYS A 43 6.45 -0.42 0.21
CA LYS A 43 6.07 -1.71 0.75
C LYS A 43 5.01 -2.24 -0.19
N THR A 44 5.45 -2.89 -1.26
CA THR A 44 5.27 -4.33 -1.37
C THR A 44 4.21 -4.87 -0.38
N GLU A 45 2.95 -4.49 -0.58
CA GLU A 45 1.80 -5.34 -0.31
C GLU A 45 1.71 -6.42 -1.41
N ASN A 46 2.82 -6.65 -2.13
CA ASN A 46 3.09 -7.88 -2.84
C ASN A 46 3.88 -8.78 -1.91
N GLY A 47 3.33 -9.05 -0.72
CA GLY A 47 3.55 -10.37 -0.17
C GLY A 47 3.25 -11.39 -1.29
N SER A 48 3.99 -12.50 -1.32
CA SER A 48 3.62 -13.60 -2.21
C SER A 48 2.12 -13.91 -2.02
N CYS A 49 1.47 -14.55 -2.98
CA CYS A 49 0.06 -14.93 -2.81
C CYS A 49 -0.21 -15.66 -1.48
N PHE A 50 0.82 -16.33 -0.93
CA PHE A 50 0.80 -16.91 0.40
C PHE A 50 0.70 -15.87 1.53
N ASP A 51 1.52 -14.84 1.51
CA ASP A 51 1.57 -13.79 2.54
C ASP A 51 0.26 -12.99 2.61
N LEU A 52 -0.43 -12.85 1.46
CA LEU A 52 -1.71 -12.16 1.36
C LEU A 52 -2.92 -13.01 1.77
N ALA A 53 -2.76 -14.33 1.89
CA ALA A 53 -3.86 -15.27 2.16
C ALA A 53 -3.89 -15.78 3.61
N GLY A 54 -3.14 -15.13 4.52
CA GLY A 54 -3.00 -15.58 5.90
C GLY A 54 -4.31 -15.64 6.69
N ASP A 55 -5.23 -14.71 6.45
CA ASP A 55 -6.58 -14.67 7.03
C ASP A 55 -7.52 -15.75 6.47
N LEU A 56 -7.25 -16.23 5.25
CA LEU A 56 -8.01 -17.30 4.60
C LEU A 56 -7.60 -18.69 5.11
N MET A 57 -6.38 -18.85 5.62
CA MET A 57 -5.88 -20.11 6.15
C MET A 57 -6.75 -20.60 7.32
N GLY A 58 -7.47 -21.71 7.12
CA GLY A 58 -8.32 -22.30 8.15
C GLY A 58 -9.66 -21.59 8.37
N SER A 59 -10.00 -20.58 7.56
CA SER A 59 -11.29 -19.87 7.63
C SER A 59 -12.50 -20.74 7.30
N ILE A 60 -12.29 -21.80 6.50
CA ILE A 60 -13.35 -22.72 6.05
C ILE A 60 -13.19 -24.07 6.77
N LYS A 61 -14.29 -24.57 7.33
CA LYS A 61 -14.36 -25.88 8.02
C LYS A 61 -14.95 -26.95 7.09
N GLY A 62 -14.58 -28.21 7.31
CA GLY A 62 -15.14 -29.36 6.59
C GLY A 62 -14.57 -29.61 5.20
N LEU A 63 -13.44 -28.97 4.86
CA LEU A 63 -12.72 -29.23 3.62
C LEU A 63 -11.92 -30.55 3.70
N PRO A 64 -11.64 -31.19 2.54
CA PRO A 64 -10.70 -32.29 2.47
C PRO A 64 -9.32 -31.89 3.03
N ALA A 65 -8.61 -32.85 3.63
CA ALA A 65 -7.32 -32.62 4.26
C ALA A 65 -6.23 -32.17 3.26
N ASP A 66 -6.37 -32.50 1.98
CA ASP A 66 -5.45 -32.13 0.93
C ASP A 66 -6.17 -31.86 -0.39
N LEU A 67 -6.13 -30.60 -0.83
CA LEU A 67 -6.62 -30.16 -2.14
C LEU A 67 -5.49 -29.89 -3.14
N ALA A 68 -4.24 -29.78 -2.67
CA ALA A 68 -3.11 -29.31 -3.47
C ALA A 68 -2.27 -30.45 -4.06
N THR A 69 -2.30 -31.65 -3.46
CA THR A 69 -1.50 -32.79 -3.91
C THR A 69 -2.31 -34.06 -4.21
N ASN A 70 -3.62 -34.09 -3.92
CA ASN A 70 -4.48 -35.23 -4.22
C ASN A 70 -4.99 -35.19 -5.68
N PRO A 71 -4.60 -36.14 -6.55
CA PRO A 71 -4.96 -36.13 -7.97
C PRO A 71 -6.46 -36.19 -8.25
N ILE A 72 -7.24 -36.80 -7.34
CA ILE A 72 -8.71 -36.91 -7.47
C ILE A 72 -9.36 -35.52 -7.43
N HIS A 73 -8.78 -34.57 -6.70
CA HIS A 73 -9.30 -33.21 -6.59
C HIS A 73 -8.76 -32.24 -7.66
N MET A 74 -7.81 -32.69 -8.48
CA MET A 74 -7.22 -31.91 -9.57
C MET A 74 -7.75 -32.30 -10.96
N GLU A 75 -8.70 -33.24 -11.03
CA GLU A 75 -9.31 -33.65 -12.29
C GLU A 75 -9.98 -32.45 -12.98
N GLY A 76 -9.50 -32.08 -14.17
CA GLY A 76 -10.05 -30.97 -14.96
C GLY A 76 -9.47 -29.58 -14.65
N PHE A 77 -8.50 -29.45 -13.74
CA PHE A 77 -7.86 -28.17 -13.43
C PHE A 77 -7.05 -27.63 -14.63
N GLY A 78 -7.31 -26.39 -15.05
CA GLY A 78 -6.53 -25.70 -16.09
C GLY A 78 -6.83 -26.06 -17.56
N ARG A 79 -7.93 -26.77 -17.83
CA ARG A 79 -8.46 -26.98 -19.19
C ARG A 79 -9.41 -25.86 -19.62
#